data_AF-A0A4R4G6T0-F1
#
_entry.id   AF-A0A4R4G6T0-F1
#
_cell.length_a   1.000
_cell.length_b   1.000
_cell.length_c   1.000
_cell.angle_alpha   90.00
_cell.angle_beta   90.00
_cell.angle_gamma   90.00
#
_symmetry.space_group_name_H-M   'P 1'
#
loop_
_entity.id
_entity.type
_entity.pdbx_description
1 polymer ?
#
loop_
_entity_poly.entity_id
_entity_poly.type
_entity_poly.pdbx_seq_one_letter_code
_entity_poly.pdbx_strand_id
1 'polypeptide(L)'
;MSAKDEILPVFRIGQRVRLIKAIRNDGTYPYAAPGEFLVDAGAEGYVRKIGDFLQTIRIYEVNFFEEGVIFGCREAELEAAEEEDGYDEVAEELAWIKRHRAERAAANAAQSQEKGE
;
A
#
# COMPACT_ATOMS: atom_id res chain seq x y z
N MET A 1 5.95 -15.33 4.05
CA MET A 1 6.18 -14.09 3.29
C MET A 1 7.62 -14.08 2.78
N SER A 2 7.84 -13.57 1.58
CA SER A 2 9.16 -13.26 1.02
C SER A 2 9.93 -12.43 2.05
N ALA A 3 11.22 -12.72 2.26
CA ALA A 3 12.05 -11.98 3.21
C ALA A 3 12.23 -10.49 2.85
N LYS A 4 11.74 -10.07 1.68
CA LYS A 4 11.85 -8.71 1.14
C LYS A 4 10.57 -7.89 1.25
N ASP A 5 9.45 -8.50 1.64
CA ASP A 5 8.15 -7.83 1.65
C ASP A 5 7.73 -7.60 3.11
N GLU A 6 7.26 -6.39 3.41
CA GLU A 6 6.73 -6.07 4.74
C GLU A 6 5.48 -6.90 5.06
N ILE A 7 5.23 -7.15 6.35
CA ILE A 7 4.03 -7.89 6.77
C ILE A 7 2.77 -7.10 6.44
N LEU A 8 2.82 -5.78 6.65
CA LEU A 8 1.76 -4.85 6.30
C LEU A 8 1.99 -4.28 4.89
N PRO A 9 0.92 -3.98 4.13
CA PRO A 9 1.06 -3.33 2.84
C PRO A 9 1.63 -1.92 3.03
N VAL A 10 2.68 -1.61 2.27
CA VAL A 10 3.31 -0.28 2.24
C VAL A 10 2.46 0.72 1.46
N PHE A 11 1.82 0.25 0.38
CA PHE A 11 0.93 1.07 -0.44
C PHE A 11 -0.54 0.73 -0.21
N ARG A 12 -1.41 1.72 -0.41
CA ARG A 12 -2.87 1.59 -0.25
C ARG A 12 -3.58 1.53 -1.60
N ILE A 13 -4.80 0.98 -1.60
CA ILE A 13 -5.68 1.05 -2.78
C ILE A 13 -6.03 2.52 -3.05
N GLY A 14 -5.91 2.95 -4.30
CA GLY A 14 -6.11 4.32 -4.73
C GLY A 14 -4.88 5.22 -4.57
N GLN A 15 -3.79 4.75 -3.96
CA GLN A 15 -2.56 5.52 -3.85
C GLN A 15 -1.84 5.60 -5.21
N ARG A 16 -1.30 6.78 -5.54
CA ARG A 16 -0.45 6.97 -6.71
C ARG A 16 0.97 6.50 -6.42
N VAL A 17 1.48 5.68 -7.32
CA VAL A 17 2.82 5.10 -7.24
C VAL A 17 3.57 5.33 -8.54
N ARG A 18 4.89 5.39 -8.45
CA ARG A 18 5.80 5.49 -9.58
C ARG A 18 6.68 4.25 -9.67
N LEU A 19 6.97 3.79 -10.88
CA LEU A 19 7.93 2.72 -11.10
C LEU A 19 9.36 3.22 -10.91
N ILE A 20 10.14 2.52 -10.09
CA ILE A 20 11.58 2.78 -9.98
C ILE A 20 12.41 1.94 -10.96
N LYS A 21 11.82 0.89 -11.53
CA LYS A 21 12.44 0.00 -12.52
C LYS A 21 11.44 -0.31 -13.62
N ALA A 22 11.94 -0.36 -14.85
CA ALA A 22 11.12 -0.70 -16.01
C ALA A 22 10.59 -2.14 -15.89
N ILE A 23 9.32 -2.32 -16.24
CA ILE A 23 8.66 -3.63 -16.27
C ILE A 23 9.04 -4.32 -17.56
N ARG A 24 9.49 -5.57 -17.45
CA ARG A 24 9.73 -6.46 -18.57
C ARG A 24 8.77 -7.62 -18.52
N ASN A 25 8.33 -8.10 -19.67
CA ASN A 25 7.48 -9.26 -19.75
C ASN A 25 8.24 -10.52 -19.30
N ASP A 26 7.83 -11.15 -18.22
CA ASP A 26 8.38 -12.44 -17.75
C ASP A 26 7.72 -13.65 -18.43
N GLY A 27 6.84 -13.40 -19.41
CA GLY A 27 6.07 -14.42 -20.13
C GLY A 27 4.62 -14.51 -19.65
N THR A 28 4.21 -13.72 -18.66
CA THR A 28 2.81 -13.66 -18.20
C THR A 28 1.92 -12.79 -19.09
N TYR A 29 2.49 -11.84 -19.84
CA TYR A 29 1.74 -10.96 -20.73
C TYR A 29 1.70 -11.53 -22.17
N PRO A 30 0.51 -11.86 -22.71
CA PRO A 30 0.39 -12.62 -23.96
C PRO A 30 0.63 -11.80 -25.23
N TYR A 31 0.61 -10.46 -25.15
CA TYR A 31 0.69 -9.56 -26.31
C TYR A 31 2.09 -8.98 -26.56
N ALA A 32 3.08 -9.35 -25.74
CA ALA A 32 4.48 -8.95 -25.92
C ALA A 32 5.39 -10.19 -25.85
N ALA A 33 6.59 -10.10 -26.41
CA ALA A 33 7.57 -11.17 -26.29
C ALA A 33 8.17 -11.23 -24.87
N PRO A 34 8.60 -12.40 -24.36
CA PRO A 34 9.36 -12.48 -23.12
C PRO A 34 10.63 -11.61 -23.18
N GLY A 35 10.87 -10.81 -22.14
CA GLY A 35 11.99 -9.87 -22.00
C GLY A 35 11.74 -8.49 -22.62
N GLU A 36 10.66 -8.31 -23.36
CA GLU A 36 10.25 -7.04 -23.94
C GLU A 36 9.87 -6.03 -22.86
N PHE A 37 10.19 -4.76 -23.09
CA PHE A 37 9.81 -3.67 -22.20
C PHE A 37 8.32 -3.39 -22.34
N LEU A 38 7.61 -3.34 -21.21
CA LEU A 38 6.18 -3.07 -21.16
C LEU A 38 5.89 -1.65 -20.71
N VAL A 39 6.54 -1.23 -19.63
CA VAL A 39 6.38 0.10 -19.02
C VAL A 39 7.76 0.59 -18.57
N ASP A 40 8.07 1.84 -18.89
CA ASP A 40 9.35 2.46 -18.55
C ASP A 40 9.46 2.80 -17.06
N ALA A 41 10.69 2.91 -16.58
CA ALA A 41 10.95 3.45 -15.25
C ALA A 41 10.51 4.92 -15.21
N GLY A 42 9.84 5.33 -14.14
CA GLY A 42 9.28 6.65 -13.97
C GLY A 42 7.80 6.77 -14.34
N ALA A 43 7.20 5.75 -14.95
CA ALA A 43 5.76 5.76 -15.21
C ALA A 43 4.97 5.76 -13.90
N GLU A 44 3.89 6.54 -13.87
CA GLU A 44 3.01 6.68 -12.73
C GLU A 44 1.69 5.94 -12.96
N GLY A 45 1.16 5.37 -11.88
CA GLY A 45 -0.11 4.67 -11.90
C GLY A 45 -0.76 4.66 -10.53
N TYR A 46 -1.94 4.07 -10.46
CA TYR A 46 -2.71 3.98 -9.22
C TYR A 46 -2.89 2.53 -8.80
N VAL A 47 -2.65 2.24 -7.52
CA VAL A 47 -2.86 0.90 -6.97
C VAL A 47 -4.35 0.57 -6.99
N ARG A 48 -4.73 -0.39 -7.82
CA ARG A 48 -6.12 -0.83 -7.97
C ARG A 48 -6.48 -1.94 -6.98
N LYS A 49 -5.53 -2.84 -6.71
CA LYS A 49 -5.73 -4.01 -5.86
C LYS A 49 -4.42 -4.45 -5.23
N ILE A 50 -4.49 -4.99 -4.03
CA ILE A 50 -3.36 -5.62 -3.34
C ILE A 50 -3.68 -7.11 -3.21
N GLY A 51 -2.76 -7.96 -3.63
CA GLY A 51 -2.91 -9.40 -3.55
C GLY A 51 -1.60 -10.10 -3.21
N ASP A 52 -1.68 -11.42 -3.16
CA ASP A 52 -0.56 -12.31 -2.92
C ASP A 52 -0.39 -13.30 -4.07
N PHE A 53 0.87 -13.51 -4.47
CA PHE A 53 1.28 -14.57 -5.37
C PHE A 53 1.93 -15.69 -4.56
N LEU A 54 1.48 -16.92 -4.79
CA LEU A 54 1.89 -18.12 -4.04
C LEU A 54 1.85 -17.92 -2.51
N GLN A 55 0.90 -17.11 -2.01
CA GLN A 55 0.70 -16.79 -0.59
C GLN A 55 1.91 -16.18 0.13
N THR A 56 2.96 -15.82 -0.60
CA THR A 56 4.25 -15.44 -0.03
C THR A 56 4.78 -14.13 -0.58
N ILE A 57 4.43 -13.76 -1.81
CA ILE A 57 4.93 -12.56 -2.48
C ILE A 57 3.79 -11.57 -2.60
N ARG A 58 3.93 -10.38 -2.04
CA ARG A 58 2.91 -9.34 -2.21
C ARG A 58 3.01 -8.71 -3.59
N ILE A 59 1.86 -8.58 -4.25
CA ILE A 59 1.73 -7.98 -5.57
C ILE A 59 0.73 -6.83 -5.48
N TYR A 60 1.16 -5.65 -5.93
CA TYR A 60 0.33 -4.46 -6.12
C TYR A 60 -0.09 -4.42 -7.58
N GLU A 61 -1.39 -4.55 -7.86
CA GLU A 61 -1.94 -4.37 -9.19
C GLU A 61 -2.07 -2.86 -9.44
N VAL A 62 -1.23 -2.32 -10.33
CA VAL A 62 -1.16 -0.90 -10.65
C VAL A 62 -1.77 -0.67 -12.01
N ASN A 63 -2.67 0.31 -12.09
CA ASN A 63 -3.24 0.78 -13.34
C ASN A 63 -2.43 1.98 -13.86
N PHE A 64 -1.74 1.77 -14.98
CA PHE A 64 -0.96 2.77 -15.69
C PHE A 64 -1.85 3.40 -16.76
N PHE A 65 -2.42 4.57 -16.44
CA PHE A 65 -3.44 5.18 -17.28
C PHE A 65 -2.89 5.76 -18.59
N GLU A 66 -1.64 6.24 -18.60
CA GLU A 66 -1.03 6.78 -19.81
C GLU A 66 -0.79 5.68 -20.86
N GLU A 67 -0.37 4.51 -20.41
CA GLU A 67 -0.10 3.33 -21.24
C GLU A 67 -1.36 2.48 -21.48
N GLY A 68 -2.41 2.66 -20.68
CA GLY A 68 -3.67 1.90 -20.77
C GLY A 68 -3.54 0.43 -20.38
N VAL A 69 -2.61 0.13 -19.47
CA VAL A 69 -2.27 -1.24 -19.05
C VAL A 69 -2.34 -1.41 -17.53
N ILE A 70 -2.57 -2.63 -17.10
CA ILE A 70 -2.61 -3.00 -15.68
C ILE A 70 -1.57 -4.08 -15.45
N PHE A 71 -0.62 -3.82 -14.55
CA PHE A 71 0.45 -4.77 -14.23
C PHE A 71 0.62 -4.96 -12.73
N GLY A 72 0.97 -6.20 -12.36
CA GLY A 72 1.34 -6.55 -11.00
C GLY A 72 2.79 -6.20 -10.73
N CYS A 73 3.01 -5.35 -9.73
CA CYS A 73 4.33 -4.87 -9.32
C CYS A 73 4.64 -5.33 -7.90
N ARG A 74 5.90 -5.59 -7.58
CA ARG A 74 6.35 -5.84 -6.20
C ARG A 74 6.61 -4.52 -5.49
N GLU A 75 6.64 -4.59 -4.16
CA GLU A 75 6.94 -3.45 -3.30
C GLU A 75 8.26 -2.77 -3.68
N ALA A 76 9.32 -3.56 -3.89
CA ALA A 76 10.65 -3.08 -4.24
C ALA A 76 10.77 -2.53 -5.68
N GLU A 77 9.67 -2.45 -6.43
CA GLU A 77 9.60 -1.91 -7.79
C GLU A 77 8.82 -0.58 -7.83
N LEU A 78 8.21 -0.18 -6.71
CA LEU A 78 7.35 0.99 -6.59
C LEU A 78 7.90 2.00 -5.57
N GLU A 79 7.62 3.28 -5.83
CA GLU A 79 7.74 4.36 -4.86
C GLU A 79 6.42 5.16 -4.79
N ALA A 80 6.14 5.81 -3.67
CA ALA A 80 4.98 6.71 -3.57
C ALA A 80 5.24 7.96 -4.42
N ALA A 81 4.30 8.31 -5.30
CA ALA A 81 4.43 9.50 -6.14
C ALA A 81 4.10 10.79 -5.35
N GLU A 82 3.17 10.70 -4.39
CA GLU A 82 2.85 11.72 -3.39
C GLU A 82 2.69 11.06 -2.01
N GLU A 83 3.14 11.74 -0.97
CA GLU A 83 3.04 11.25 0.43
C GLU A 83 1.60 11.26 0.96
N GLU A 84 0.75 12.15 0.46
CA GLU A 84 -0.64 12.35 0.90
C GLU A 84 -1.69 11.76 -0.05
N ASP A 85 -1.31 10.81 -0.91
CA ASP A 85 -2.29 10.18 -1.80
C ASP A 85 -3.08 9.05 -1.09
N GLY A 86 -4.40 9.23 -1.04
CA GLY A 86 -5.40 8.25 -0.61
C GLY A 86 -5.89 8.38 0.84
N TYR A 87 -7.04 7.75 1.13
CA TYR A 87 -7.59 7.65 2.49
C TYR A 87 -6.94 6.47 3.23
N ASP A 88 -6.32 6.74 4.38
CA ASP A 88 -5.79 5.71 5.27
C ASP A 88 -6.80 5.43 6.39
N GLU A 89 -7.83 4.65 6.05
CA GLU A 89 -8.90 4.25 6.99
C GLU A 89 -8.32 3.63 8.26
N VAL A 90 -7.24 2.84 8.14
CA VAL A 90 -6.61 2.17 9.28
C VAL A 90 -5.91 3.18 10.20
N ALA A 91 -5.20 4.15 9.63
CA ALA A 91 -4.55 5.21 10.41
C ALA A 91 -5.58 6.10 11.13
N GLU A 92 -6.68 6.45 10.46
CA GLU A 92 -7.77 7.22 11.04
C GLU A 92 -8.46 6.47 12.20
N GLU A 93 -8.81 5.20 11.99
CA GLU A 93 -9.38 4.33 13.02
C GLU A 93 -8.44 4.19 14.23
N LEU A 94 -7.14 3.97 13.99
CA LEU A 94 -6.15 3.89 15.06
C LEU A 94 -6.01 5.20 15.83
N ALA A 95 -6.05 6.34 15.16
CA ALA A 95 -6.00 7.65 15.80
C ALA A 95 -7.23 7.86 16.70
N TRP A 96 -8.42 7.48 16.21
CA TRP A 96 -9.66 7.53 16.99
C TRP A 96 -9.60 6.62 18.22
N ILE A 97 -9.18 5.35 18.07
CA ILE A 97 -9.07 4.39 19.17
C ILE A 97 -8.09 4.88 20.24
N LYS A 98 -6.92 5.42 19.83
CA LYS A 98 -5.92 5.96 20.77
C LYS A 98 -6.48 7.13 21.57
N ARG A 99 -7.16 8.08 20.90
CA ARG A 99 -7.81 9.21 21.54
C ARG A 99 -8.88 8.74 22.53
N HIS A 100 -9.76 7.84 22.11
CA HIS A 100 -10.84 7.34 22.95
C HIS A 100 -10.32 6.59 24.20
N ARG A 101 -9.26 5.78 24.05
CA ARG A 101 -8.61 5.09 25.18
C ARG A 101 -7.98 6.09 26.15
N ALA A 102 -7.36 7.16 25.66
CA ALA A 102 -6.79 8.20 26.50
C ALA A 102 -7.86 8.97 27.28
N GLU A 103 -8.96 9.35 26.62
CA GLU A 103 -10.11 10.02 27.26
C GLU A 103 -10.74 9.15 28.35
N ARG A 104 -10.91 7.84 28.09
CA ARG A 104 -11.42 6.90 29.10
C ARG A 104 -10.46 6.67 30.26
N ALA A 105 -9.15 6.62 30.00
CA ALA A 105 -8.15 6.52 31.05
C ALA A 105 -8.15 7.76 31.95
N ALA A 106 -8.27 8.96 31.37
CA ALA A 106 -8.37 10.21 32.10
C ALA A 106 -9.65 10.28 32.96
N ALA A 107 -10.80 9.87 32.41
CA ALA A 107 -12.06 9.82 33.14
C ALA A 107 -12.02 8.82 34.33
N ASN A 108 -11.42 7.64 34.11
CA ASN A 108 -11.25 6.65 35.18
C ASN A 108 -10.30 7.16 36.29
N ALA A 109 -9.23 7.89 35.92
CA ALA A 109 -8.30 8.48 36.88
C ALA A 109 -8.99 9.55 37.74
N ALA A 110 -9.81 10.42 37.14
CA ALA A 110 -10.58 11.45 37.85
C ALA A 110 -11.61 10.83 38.83
N GLN A 111 -12.34 9.80 38.40
CA GLN A 111 -13.30 9.09 39.26
C GLN A 111 -12.65 8.33 40.43
N SER A 112 -11.39 7.93 40.27
CA SER A 112 -10.64 7.24 41.33
C SER A 112 -10.12 8.22 42.39
N GLN A 113 -9.91 9.49 42.03
CA GLN A 113 -9.54 10.57 42.95
C GLN A 113 -10.74 11.06 43.78
N GLU A 114 -11.93 11.19 43.16
CA GLU A 114 -13.15 11.62 43.89
C GLU A 114 -13.73 10.55 44.83
N LYS A 115 -13.38 9.26 44.65
CA LYS A 115 -13.80 8.16 45.54
C LYS A 115 -12.81 7.86 46.68
N GLY A 116 -11.65 8.56 46.70
CA GLY A 116 -10.60 8.39 47.69
C GLY A 116 -10.61 9.43 48.82
N GLU A 117 -11.51 10.42 48.77
CA GLU A 117 -11.81 11.37 49.86
C GLU A 117 -13.03 10.94 50.67
#